data_AF-A0A963UKY7-F1
#
_entry.id   AF-A0A963UKY7-F1
#
_cell.length_a   1.000
_cell.length_b   1.000
_cell.length_c   1.000
_cell.angle_alpha   90.00
_cell.angle_beta   90.00
_cell.angle_gamma   90.00
#
_symmetry.space_group_name_H-M   'P 1'
#
loop_
_entity.id
_entity.type
_entity.pdbx_description
1 polymer ?
#
loop_
_entity_poly.entity_id
_entity_poly.type
_entity_poly.pdbx_seq_one_letter_code
_entity_poly.pdbx_strand_id
1 'polypeptide(L)'
;MRSLLLVLSAFAVMALGFWAYRENYRTQGELAEVRRLQAEIGELREALSVLNAEWAYLNRPDRLRELAELNFERLGLLPFEPRQFGSVAAVSYPAIALPPITEPVDTIALNGNAP
;
A
#
# COMPACT_ATOMS: atom_id res chain seq x y z
N MET A 1 -41.78 11.77 49.66
CA MET A 1 -41.60 11.03 48.38
C MET A 1 -41.24 11.95 47.21
N ARG A 2 -41.97 13.06 46.97
CA ARG A 2 -41.68 14.00 45.87
C ARG A 2 -40.27 14.63 45.93
N SER A 3 -39.80 14.99 47.12
CA SER A 3 -38.46 15.56 47.32
C SER A 3 -37.33 14.58 46.99
N LEU A 4 -37.48 13.30 47.34
CA LEU A 4 -36.52 12.25 46.99
C LEU A 4 -36.41 12.05 45.46
N LEU A 5 -37.54 12.03 44.77
CA LEU A 5 -37.56 11.91 43.30
C LEU A 5 -36.87 13.11 42.64
N LEU A 6 -37.07 14.32 43.15
CA LEU A 6 -36.42 15.53 42.64
C LEU A 6 -34.90 15.48 42.84
N VAL A 7 -34.44 15.13 44.04
CA VAL A 7 -33.00 15.00 44.33
C VAL A 7 -32.37 13.92 43.44
N LEU A 8 -33.01 12.76 43.30
CA LEU A 8 -32.53 11.68 42.45
C LEU A 8 -32.45 12.11 40.98
N SER A 9 -33.45 12.83 40.47
CA SER A 9 -33.44 13.35 39.10
C SER A 9 -32.34 14.40 38.89
N ALA A 10 -32.07 15.27 39.87
CA ALA A 10 -30.98 16.23 39.80
C ALA A 10 -29.61 15.53 39.73
N PHE A 11 -29.40 14.49 40.54
CA PHE A 11 -28.21 13.65 40.45
C PHE A 11 -28.10 12.90 39.12
N ALA A 12 -29.20 12.39 38.57
CA ALA A 12 -29.21 11.74 37.27
C ALA A 12 -28.80 12.71 36.15
N VAL A 13 -29.32 13.95 36.17
CA VAL A 13 -28.94 14.99 35.19
C VAL A 13 -27.46 15.38 35.33
N MET A 14 -26.96 15.55 36.56
CA MET A 14 -25.53 15.82 36.80
C MET A 14 -24.64 14.68 36.30
N ALA A 15 -25.03 13.42 36.54
CA ALA A 15 -24.29 12.26 36.06
C ALA A 15 -24.26 12.17 34.53
N LEU A 16 -25.38 12.47 33.86
CA LEU A 16 -25.46 12.52 32.40
C LEU A 16 -24.59 13.65 31.82
N GLY A 17 -24.58 14.83 32.45
CA GLY A 17 -23.71 15.93 32.04
C GLY A 17 -22.22 15.56 32.14
N PHE A 18 -21.83 14.92 33.25
CA PHE A 18 -20.46 14.44 33.43
C PHE A 18 -20.09 13.34 32.43
N TRP A 19 -21.01 12.40 32.17
CA TRP A 19 -20.79 11.32 31.20
C TRP A 19 -20.62 11.87 29.77
N ALA A 20 -21.47 12.80 29.34
CA ALA A 20 -21.37 13.42 28.02
C ALA A 20 -20.06 14.19 27.84
N TYR A 21 -19.61 14.91 28.87
CA TYR A 21 -18.32 15.61 28.84
C TYR A 21 -17.14 14.64 28.72
N ARG A 22 -17.18 13.54 29.48
CA ARG A 22 -16.14 12.51 29.44
C ARG A 22 -16.07 11.80 28.08
N GLU A 23 -17.22 11.47 27.49
CA GLU A 23 -17.27 10.78 26.20
C GLU A 23 -16.72 11.67 25.08
N ASN A 24 -17.02 12.97 25.12
CA ASN A 24 -16.49 13.95 24.18
C ASN A 24 -14.94 14.03 24.22
N TYR A 25 -14.33 13.87 25.40
CA TYR A 25 -12.87 13.87 25.53
C TYR A 25 -12.19 12.67 24.86
N ARG A 26 -12.83 11.49 24.86
CA ARG A 26 -12.25 10.29 24.23
C ARG A 26 -12.17 10.44 22.72
N THR A 27 -13.21 11.01 22.10
CA THR A 27 -13.23 11.27 20.65
C THR A 27 -12.23 12.35 20.24
N GLN A 28 -12.03 13.37 21.07
CA GLN A 28 -11.08 14.45 20.78
C GLN A 28 -9.62 13.98 20.78
N GLY A 29 -9.25 13.03 21.64
CA GLY A 29 -7.90 12.47 21.68
C GLY A 29 -7.53 11.72 20.40
N GLU A 30 -8.42 10.83 19.94
CA GLU A 30 -8.22 10.08 18.70
C GLU A 30 -8.15 11.00 17.46
N LEU A 31 -9.00 12.05 17.43
CA LEU A 31 -8.94 13.06 16.37
C LEU A 31 -7.63 13.84 16.36
N ALA A 32 -7.06 14.13 17.52
CA ALA A 32 -5.76 14.80 17.62
C ALA A 32 -4.64 13.90 17.09
N GLU A 33 -4.67 12.61 17.41
CA GLU A 33 -3.67 11.64 16.94
C GLU A 33 -3.75 11.44 15.43
N VAL A 34 -4.95 11.32 14.87
CA VAL A 34 -5.14 11.24 13.40
C VAL A 34 -4.56 12.46 12.71
N ARG A 35 -4.81 13.67 13.24
CA ARG A 35 -4.24 14.91 12.67
C ARG A 35 -2.72 14.94 12.75
N ARG A 36 -2.15 14.50 13.87
CA ARG A 36 -0.69 14.38 14.06
C ARG A 36 -0.08 13.46 13.01
N LEU A 37 -0.65 12.26 12.84
CA LEU A 37 -0.20 11.28 11.86
C LEU A 37 -0.35 11.79 10.42
N GLN A 38 -1.43 12.50 10.10
CA GLN A 38 -1.61 13.09 8.77
C GLN A 38 -0.56 14.16 8.46
N ALA A 39 -0.18 14.98 9.45
CA ALA A 39 0.90 15.95 9.29
C ALA A 39 2.24 15.24 9.04
N GLU A 40 2.57 14.22 9.85
CA GLU A 40 3.78 13.41 9.71
C GLU A 40 3.86 12.71 8.34
N ILE A 41 2.75 12.15 7.86
CA ILE A 41 2.66 11.57 6.50
C ILE A 41 2.91 12.64 5.43
N GLY A 42 2.42 13.87 5.62
CA GLY A 42 2.66 14.99 4.72
C GLY A 42 4.15 15.31 4.58
N GLU A 43 4.84 15.48 5.71
CA GLU A 43 6.28 15.76 5.75
C GLU A 43 7.11 14.64 5.10
N LEU A 44 6.78 13.37 5.40
CA LEU A 44 7.47 12.22 4.80
C LEU A 44 7.27 12.14 3.28
N ARG A 45 6.08 12.48 2.78
CA ARG A 45 5.81 12.52 1.33
C ARG A 45 6.60 13.62 0.63
N GLU A 46 6.76 14.77 1.26
CA GLU A 46 7.60 15.84 0.74
C GLU A 46 9.06 15.39 0.65
N ALA A 47 9.60 14.77 1.71
CA ALA A 47 10.95 14.21 1.70
C ALA A 47 11.14 13.15 0.60
N LEU A 48 10.16 12.25 0.42
CA LEU A 48 10.19 11.27 -0.67
C LEU A 48 10.18 11.91 -2.05
N SER A 49 9.47 13.04 -2.23
CA SER A 49 9.44 13.75 -3.51
C SER A 49 10.82 14.30 -3.90
N VAL A 50 11.56 14.84 -2.92
CA VAL A 50 12.92 15.34 -3.10
C VAL A 50 13.86 14.18 -3.42
N LEU A 51 13.79 13.10 -2.64
CA LEU A 51 14.65 11.93 -2.84
C LEU A 51 14.43 11.29 -4.23
N ASN A 52 13.18 11.21 -4.68
CA ASN A 52 12.86 10.72 -6.02
C ASN A 52 13.42 11.63 -7.13
N ALA A 53 13.41 12.95 -6.92
CA ALA A 53 14.02 13.90 -7.84
C ALA A 53 15.55 13.75 -7.90
N GLU A 54 16.20 13.58 -6.76
CA GLU A 54 17.64 13.31 -6.68
C GLU A 54 18.01 11.98 -7.34
N TRP A 55 17.23 10.93 -7.06
CA TRP A 55 17.41 9.63 -7.70
C TRP A 55 17.25 9.73 -9.22
N ALA A 56 16.22 10.42 -9.69
CA ALA A 56 15.99 10.64 -11.12
C ALA A 56 17.14 11.42 -11.76
N TYR A 57 17.70 12.41 -11.06
CA TYR A 57 18.86 13.18 -11.52
C TYR A 57 20.15 12.34 -11.57
N LEU A 58 20.38 11.48 -10.57
CA LEU A 58 21.52 10.57 -10.52
C LEU A 58 21.44 9.48 -11.58
N ASN A 59 20.24 9.00 -11.90
CA ASN A 59 20.01 7.93 -12.86
C ASN A 59 19.72 8.43 -14.29
N ARG A 60 20.02 9.70 -14.61
CA ARG A 60 19.89 10.19 -15.98
C ARG A 60 20.84 9.42 -16.91
N PRO A 61 20.34 8.76 -17.97
CA PRO A 61 21.14 7.88 -18.81
C PRO A 61 22.30 8.61 -19.49
N ASP A 62 22.10 9.85 -19.94
CA ASP A 62 23.16 10.66 -20.55
C ASP A 62 24.30 10.95 -19.58
N ARG A 63 23.98 11.29 -18.33
CA ARG A 63 24.98 11.53 -17.28
C ARG A 63 25.72 10.25 -16.92
N LEU A 64 25.01 9.13 -16.79
CA LEU A 64 25.62 7.84 -16.50
C LEU A 64 26.58 7.42 -17.63
N ARG A 65 26.21 7.67 -18.88
CA ARG A 65 27.07 7.43 -20.05
C ARG A 65 28.33 8.28 -20.01
N GLU A 66 28.20 9.59 -19.78
CA GLU A 66 29.35 10.50 -19.63
C GLU A 66 30.29 10.05 -18.49
N LEU A 67 29.73 9.67 -17.33
CA LEU A 67 30.52 9.17 -16.21
C LEU A 67 31.22 7.83 -16.51
N ALA A 68 30.57 6.94 -17.27
CA ALA A 68 31.15 5.67 -17.70
C ALA A 68 32.30 5.89 -18.69
N GLU A 69 32.14 6.82 -19.64
CA GLU A 69 33.17 7.23 -20.59
C GLU A 69 34.38 7.85 -19.87
N LEU A 70 34.16 8.75 -18.91
CA LEU A 70 35.22 9.36 -18.10
C LEU A 70 36.01 8.34 -17.25
N ASN A 71 35.37 7.23 -16.85
CA ASN A 71 35.97 6.18 -16.03
C ASN A 71 36.24 4.89 -16.83
N PHE A 72 36.36 4.99 -18.15
CA PHE A 72 36.41 3.84 -19.05
C PHE A 72 37.56 2.89 -18.73
N GLU A 73 38.76 3.39 -18.40
CA GLU A 73 39.91 2.54 -18.06
C GLU A 73 39.64 1.56 -16.91
N ARG A 74 38.79 1.97 -15.95
CA ARG A 74 38.46 1.14 -14.78
C ARG A 74 37.21 0.29 -15.01
N LEU A 75 36.22 0.83 -15.71
CA LEU A 75 34.91 0.20 -15.86
C LEU A 75 34.81 -0.70 -17.09
N GLY A 76 35.49 -0.37 -18.18
CA GLY A 76 35.44 -1.13 -19.44
C GLY A 76 34.05 -1.25 -20.05
N LEU A 77 33.14 -0.31 -19.72
CA LEU A 77 31.74 -0.36 -20.14
C LEU A 77 31.59 0.25 -21.53
N LEU A 78 30.83 -0.43 -22.39
CA LEU A 78 30.43 0.04 -23.71
C LEU A 78 28.91 0.22 -23.75
N PRO A 79 28.38 1.16 -24.57
CA PRO A 79 26.96 1.30 -24.78
C PRO A 79 26.33 -0.01 -25.23
N PHE A 80 25.17 -0.34 -24.66
CA PHE A 80 24.41 -1.52 -25.07
C PHE A 80 23.75 -1.27 -26.42
N GLU A 81 23.97 -2.15 -27.40
CA GLU A 81 23.29 -2.05 -28.69
C GLU A 81 21.94 -2.78 -28.67
N PRO A 82 20.94 -2.32 -29.43
CA PRO A 82 19.64 -2.99 -29.54
C PRO A 82 19.74 -4.48 -29.92
N ARG A 83 20.76 -4.87 -30.71
CA ARG A 83 21.01 -6.26 -31.11
C ARG A 83 21.47 -7.17 -29.97
N GLN A 84 21.93 -6.60 -28.85
CA GLN A 84 22.38 -7.37 -27.68
C GLN A 84 21.21 -7.78 -26.77
N PHE A 85 20.01 -7.23 -26.97
CA PHE A 85 18.81 -7.72 -26.29
C PHE A 85 18.40 -9.08 -26.88
N GLY A 86 18.28 -10.09 -26.01
CA GLY A 86 17.80 -11.41 -26.40
C GLY A 86 16.30 -11.41 -26.73
N SER A 87 15.86 -12.40 -27.52
CA SER A 87 14.44 -12.64 -27.76
C SER A 87 13.75 -13.06 -26.45
N VAL A 88 12.52 -12.59 -26.22
CA VAL A 88 11.70 -13.04 -25.08
C VAL A 88 11.52 -14.57 -25.11
N ALA A 89 11.48 -15.17 -26.30
CA ALA A 89 11.38 -16.64 -26.46
C ALA A 89 12.64 -17.40 -26.01
N ALA A 90 13.77 -16.71 -25.80
CA ALA A 90 15.00 -17.29 -25.26
C ALA A 90 15.05 -17.28 -23.72
N VAL A 91 14.05 -16.72 -23.05
CA VAL A 91 13.93 -16.77 -21.59
C VAL A 91 13.35 -18.12 -21.18
N SER A 92 14.17 -18.96 -20.54
CA SER A 92 13.68 -20.21 -19.94
C SER A 92 12.74 -19.90 -18.79
N TYR A 93 11.46 -20.21 -18.96
CA TYR A 93 10.50 -20.23 -17.87
C TYR A 93 10.58 -21.57 -17.13
N PRO A 94 10.45 -21.59 -15.80
CA PRO A 94 10.34 -22.84 -15.07
C PRO A 94 9.14 -23.63 -15.61
N ALA A 95 9.33 -24.94 -15.79
CA ALA A 95 8.25 -25.82 -16.21
C ALA A 95 7.13 -25.76 -15.16
N ILE A 96 5.93 -25.35 -15.58
CA ILE A 96 4.75 -25.44 -14.75
C ILE A 96 4.47 -26.94 -14.60
N ALA A 97 4.70 -27.49 -13.40
CA ALA A 97 4.27 -28.83 -13.07
C ALA A 97 2.74 -28.84 -13.05
N LEU A 98 2.13 -29.22 -14.17
CA LEU A 98 0.70 -29.46 -14.20
C LEU A 98 0.41 -30.60 -13.22
N PRO A 99 -0.56 -30.43 -12.30
CA PRO A 99 -1.01 -31.55 -11.48
C PRO A 99 -1.47 -32.68 -12.42
N PRO A 100 -1.27 -33.95 -12.03
CA PRO A 100 -1.70 -35.07 -12.85
C PRO A 100 -3.21 -34.97 -13.09
N ILE A 101 -3.61 -34.99 -14.36
CA ILE A 101 -5.02 -35.00 -14.77
C ILE A 101 -5.59 -36.35 -14.34
N THR A 102 -6.11 -36.38 -13.11
CA THR A 102 -6.58 -37.57 -12.43
C THR A 102 -8.09 -37.70 -12.46
N GLU A 103 -8.79 -36.58 -12.68
CA GLU A 103 -10.24 -36.58 -12.76
C GLU A 103 -10.71 -36.55 -14.23
N PRO A 104 -11.54 -37.51 -14.66
CA PRO A 104 -12.19 -37.44 -15.95
C PRO A 104 -13.17 -36.26 -15.95
N VAL A 105 -13.03 -35.37 -16.93
CA VAL A 105 -14.03 -34.34 -17.20
C VAL A 105 -15.27 -35.02 -17.73
N ASP A 106 -16.36 -34.94 -16.97
CA ASP A 106 -17.64 -35.51 -17.37
C ASP A 106 -18.19 -34.71 -18.56
N THR A 107 -18.16 -35.35 -19.74
CA THR A 107 -18.62 -34.76 -21.01
C THR A 107 -20.07 -35.13 -21.32
N ILE A 108 -20.77 -35.77 -20.38
CA ILE A 108 -22.20 -36.04 -20.52
C ILE A 108 -22.93 -34.71 -20.42
N ALA A 109 -23.23 -34.15 -21.60
CA ALA A 109 -24.25 -33.13 -21.77
C ALA A 109 -25.49 -33.55 -20.97
N LEU A 110 -26.01 -32.64 -20.13
CA LEU A 110 -27.35 -32.70 -19.53
C LEU A 110 -28.37 -33.05 -20.62
N ASN A 111 -28.57 -34.33 -20.90
CA ASN A 111 -29.56 -34.80 -21.84
C ASN A 111 -30.80 -35.12 -21.01
N GLY A 112 -31.88 -34.44 -21.35
CA GLY A 112 -33.04 -34.24 -20.52
C GLY A 112 -33.68 -35.53 -20.02
N ASN A 113 -34.19 -35.44 -18.79
CA ASN A 113 -35.54 -35.86 -18.46
C ASN A 113 -35.90 -35.25 -17.10
N ALA A 114 -36.55 -34.09 -17.14
CA ALA A 114 -37.46 -33.69 -16.07
C ALA A 114 -38.78 -34.43 -16.28
N PRO A 115 -39.43 -34.96 -15.22
CA PRO A 115 -40.83 -35.38 -15.32
C PRO A 115 -41.77 -34.19 -15.58
#